data_AF-A0A3Y7EY35-F1
#
_entry.id   AF-A0A3Y7EY35-F1
#
_cell.length_a   1.000
_cell.length_b   1.000
_cell.length_c   1.000
_cell.angle_alpha   90.00
_cell.angle_beta   90.00
_cell.angle_gamma   90.00
#
_symmetry.space_group_name_H-M   'P 1'
#
loop_
_entity.id
_entity.type
_entity.pdbx_description
1 polymer ?
#
loop_
_entity_poly.entity_id
_entity_poly.type
_entity_poly.pdbx_seq_one_letter_code
_entity_poly.pdbx_strand_id
1 'polypeptide(L)'
;MIWLIVYGISIFSIALIYYFMGWYKLTYNSLTSQGLFWGAIFVPFLSFLYFGFFAWKGHSVDMSSEGLNTFIMISKLPLGLLSLSIPFVAIITSLHRSIQTATQISSTNTQIELIKKKNSLDELFSREKNFVDKCVYIEKQVGDIDIKLKDTVSTFKFSISAPHVLFHKIYNTTPNNGDIRYELTGFVNGSFLVEFSTIEENLRLHYECIEKKDGMGIDDELSRLFVIVKALCRTLDLLSVPTCQVPYFYIKGKDNNFQICISTEEELKMWLRKYIILSESLFSAVNLSGKYSLFNMKKYTFQGFKLFPSFSQGNITNNY
;
A
#
# COMPACT_ATOMS: atom_id res chain seq x y z
N MET A 1 1.37 -74.75 16.06
CA MET A 1 2.41 -73.75 16.38
C MET A 1 3.11 -73.21 15.12
N ILE A 2 3.64 -74.09 14.24
CA ILE A 2 4.34 -73.68 13.00
C ILE A 2 3.50 -72.76 12.09
N TRP A 3 2.23 -73.07 11.85
CA TRP A 3 1.34 -72.26 11.00
C TRP A 3 1.05 -70.85 11.56
N LEU A 4 1.03 -70.66 12.88
CA LEU A 4 0.87 -69.32 13.45
C LEU A 4 2.15 -68.49 13.29
N ILE A 5 3.32 -69.14 13.35
CA ILE A 5 4.61 -68.48 13.11
C ILE A 5 4.72 -68.02 11.66
N VAL A 6 4.32 -68.85 10.69
CA VAL A 6 4.29 -68.49 9.27
C VAL A 6 3.39 -67.28 9.02
N TYR A 7 2.20 -67.26 9.63
CA TYR A 7 1.30 -66.11 9.54
C TYR A 7 1.92 -64.83 10.12
N GLY A 8 2.54 -64.92 11.30
CA GLY A 8 3.26 -63.79 11.91
C GLY A 8 4.38 -63.25 11.01
N ILE A 9 5.18 -64.12 10.40
CA ILE A 9 6.24 -63.73 9.45
C ILE A 9 5.64 -63.06 8.21
N SER A 10 4.49 -63.54 7.71
CA SER A 10 3.82 -62.95 6.54
C SER A 10 3.33 -61.52 6.81
N ILE A 11 2.69 -61.27 7.96
CA ILE A 11 2.28 -59.91 8.37
C ILE A 11 3.50 -59.01 8.56
N PHE A 12 4.55 -59.52 9.22
CA PHE A 12 5.78 -58.76 9.43
C PHE A 12 6.42 -58.36 8.10
N SER A 13 6.46 -59.27 7.13
CA SER A 13 6.98 -58.99 5.78
C SER A 13 6.15 -57.93 5.06
N ILE A 14 4.82 -57.97 5.17
CA ILE A 14 3.93 -56.94 4.61
C ILE A 14 4.19 -55.58 5.28
N ALA A 15 4.31 -55.54 6.61
CA ALA A 15 4.62 -54.31 7.34
C ALA A 15 5.99 -53.74 6.93
N LEU A 16 7.00 -54.59 6.74
CA LEU A 16 8.32 -54.22 6.28
C LEU A 16 8.28 -53.62 4.86
N ILE A 17 7.53 -54.23 3.94
CA ILE A 17 7.32 -53.70 2.58
C ILE A 17 6.67 -52.31 2.65
N TYR A 18 5.61 -52.14 3.46
CA TYR A 18 4.92 -50.87 3.63
C TYR A 18 5.84 -49.78 4.22
N TYR A 19 6.74 -50.16 5.12
CA TYR A 19 7.75 -49.27 5.67
C TYR A 19 8.74 -48.82 4.59
N PHE A 20 9.33 -49.75 3.85
CA PHE A 20 10.31 -49.44 2.79
C PHE A 20 9.71 -48.64 1.64
N MET A 21 8.45 -48.88 1.28
CA MET A 21 7.76 -48.13 0.22
C MET A 21 7.19 -46.79 0.71
N GLY A 22 7.30 -46.47 2.00
CA GLY A 22 6.80 -45.21 2.57
C GLY A 22 5.27 -45.10 2.63
N TRP A 23 4.56 -46.20 2.40
CA TRP A 23 3.10 -46.25 2.30
C TRP A 23 2.36 -46.01 3.61
N TYR A 24 3.09 -45.94 4.73
CA TYR A 24 2.57 -45.58 6.05
C TYR A 24 2.28 -44.09 6.22
N LYS A 25 2.76 -43.22 5.31
CA LYS A 25 2.47 -41.78 5.37
C LYS A 25 1.20 -41.46 4.59
N LEU A 26 0.21 -40.90 5.28
CA LEU A 26 -0.96 -40.33 4.63
C LEU A 26 -0.65 -38.94 4.08
N THR A 27 -1.05 -38.68 2.84
CA THR A 27 -0.92 -37.38 2.17
C THR A 27 -2.29 -36.79 1.85
N TYR A 28 -2.33 -35.54 1.38
CA TYR A 28 -3.59 -34.87 1.01
C TYR A 28 -4.21 -35.41 -0.30
N ASN A 29 -3.46 -36.19 -1.08
CA ASN A 29 -3.90 -36.83 -2.32
C ASN A 29 -5.09 -37.77 -2.08
N SER A 30 -5.77 -38.21 -3.14
CA SER A 30 -6.97 -39.05 -3.04
C SER A 30 -6.78 -40.28 -2.14
N LEU A 31 -7.81 -40.68 -1.40
CA LEU A 31 -7.75 -41.81 -0.45
C LEU A 31 -7.32 -43.12 -1.13
N THR A 32 -7.78 -43.36 -2.36
CA THR A 32 -7.48 -44.56 -3.15
C THR A 32 -6.03 -44.65 -3.61
N SER A 33 -5.30 -43.52 -3.59
CA SER A 33 -3.86 -43.49 -3.89
C SER A 33 -2.98 -43.74 -2.66
N GLN A 34 -3.59 -43.81 -1.46
CA GLN A 34 -2.85 -44.07 -0.22
C GLN A 34 -2.65 -45.57 -0.01
N GLY A 35 -1.39 -46.01 0.18
CA GLY A 35 -1.10 -47.42 0.44
C GLY A 35 -1.78 -47.95 1.70
N LEU A 36 -1.86 -47.15 2.78
CA LEU A 36 -2.57 -47.52 4.02
C LEU A 36 -4.05 -47.88 3.81
N PHE A 37 -4.74 -47.26 2.85
CA PHE A 37 -6.13 -47.58 2.53
C PHE A 37 -6.25 -49.02 1.98
N TRP A 38 -5.36 -49.38 1.06
CA TRP A 38 -5.30 -50.73 0.52
C TRP A 38 -4.82 -51.73 1.57
N GLY A 39 -3.89 -51.35 2.45
CA GLY A 39 -3.46 -52.18 3.59
C GLY A 39 -4.62 -52.53 4.53
N ALA A 40 -5.49 -51.57 4.83
CA ALA A 40 -6.69 -51.76 5.65
C ALA A 40 -7.69 -52.77 5.07
N ILE A 41 -7.68 -52.98 3.74
CA ILE A 41 -8.54 -53.95 3.05
C ILE A 41 -7.82 -55.29 2.86
N PHE A 42 -6.60 -55.26 2.33
CA PHE A 42 -5.85 -56.45 1.94
C PHE A 42 -5.37 -57.27 3.14
N VAL A 43 -5.00 -56.65 4.26
CA VAL A 43 -4.54 -57.41 5.44
C VAL A 43 -5.68 -58.28 6.01
N PRO A 44 -6.87 -57.74 6.34
CA PRO A 44 -8.04 -58.54 6.72
C PRO A 44 -8.45 -59.60 5.69
N PHE A 45 -8.38 -59.27 4.41
CA PHE A 45 -8.71 -60.20 3.32
C PHE A 45 -7.73 -61.38 3.22
N LEU A 46 -6.44 -61.11 3.33
CA LEU A 46 -5.41 -62.16 3.33
C LEU A 46 -5.55 -63.04 4.58
N SER A 47 -5.85 -62.44 5.73
CA SER A 47 -6.16 -63.17 6.97
C SER A 47 -7.38 -64.08 6.81
N PHE A 48 -8.44 -63.60 6.15
CA PHE A 48 -9.62 -64.41 5.84
C PHE A 48 -9.27 -65.64 5.00
N LEU A 49 -8.49 -65.48 3.92
CA LEU A 49 -8.07 -66.60 3.08
C LEU A 49 -7.16 -67.58 3.84
N TYR A 50 -6.22 -67.06 4.63
CA TYR A 50 -5.27 -67.88 5.39
C TYR A 50 -5.98 -68.79 6.40
N PHE A 51 -6.85 -68.22 7.26
CA PHE A 51 -7.58 -68.99 8.24
C PHE A 51 -8.76 -69.77 7.62
N GLY A 52 -9.33 -69.27 6.52
CA GLY A 52 -10.37 -69.95 5.75
C GLY A 52 -9.88 -71.28 5.19
N PHE A 53 -8.67 -71.32 4.64
CA PHE A 53 -8.06 -72.56 4.14
C PHE A 53 -8.03 -73.67 5.21
N PHE A 54 -7.72 -73.34 6.46
CA PHE A 54 -7.75 -74.30 7.56
C PHE A 54 -9.18 -74.66 7.99
N ALA A 55 -10.08 -73.68 8.04
CA ALA A 55 -11.47 -73.88 8.45
C ALA A 55 -12.28 -74.73 7.46
N TRP A 56 -11.96 -74.66 6.17
CA TRP A 56 -12.68 -75.38 5.10
C TRP A 56 -12.07 -76.73 4.75
N LYS A 57 -10.92 -77.07 5.33
CA LYS A 57 -10.22 -78.32 5.02
C LYS A 57 -11.09 -79.52 5.43
N GLY A 58 -11.42 -80.37 4.45
CA GLY A 58 -12.26 -81.57 4.68
C GLY A 58 -13.76 -81.34 4.48
N HIS A 59 -14.18 -80.13 4.08
CA HIS A 59 -15.54 -79.82 3.69
C HIS A 59 -15.67 -79.65 2.16
N SER A 60 -16.82 -80.03 1.60
CA SER A 60 -17.20 -79.77 0.21
C SER A 60 -18.15 -78.59 0.12
N VAL A 61 -18.18 -77.92 -1.03
CA VAL A 61 -19.12 -76.82 -1.28
C VAL A 61 -20.53 -77.38 -1.41
N ASP A 62 -21.43 -76.95 -0.53
CA ASP A 62 -22.86 -77.18 -0.62
C ASP A 62 -23.58 -75.82 -0.57
N MET A 63 -24.39 -75.54 -1.60
CA MET A 63 -25.15 -74.29 -1.76
C MET A 63 -26.57 -74.38 -1.17
N SER A 64 -26.89 -75.47 -0.46
CA SER A 64 -28.12 -75.59 0.30
C SER A 64 -28.15 -74.64 1.51
N SER A 65 -29.34 -74.43 2.08
CA SER A 65 -29.51 -73.66 3.33
C SER A 65 -28.67 -74.24 4.48
N GLU A 66 -28.57 -75.57 4.56
CA GLU A 66 -27.78 -76.27 5.58
C GLU A 66 -26.27 -76.13 5.31
N GLY A 67 -25.86 -76.17 4.05
CA GLY A 67 -24.49 -75.89 3.61
C GLY A 67 -24.03 -74.47 3.98
N LEU A 68 -24.87 -73.46 3.78
CA LEU A 68 -24.57 -72.08 4.15
C LEU A 68 -24.45 -71.88 5.67
N ASN A 69 -25.34 -72.49 6.46
CA ASN A 69 -25.25 -72.44 7.92
C ASN A 69 -23.96 -73.09 8.43
N THR A 70 -23.58 -74.22 7.83
CA THR A 70 -22.33 -74.92 8.16
C THR A 70 -21.12 -74.05 7.80
N PHE A 71 -21.11 -73.41 6.62
CA PHE A 71 -20.07 -72.48 6.21
C PHE A 71 -19.89 -71.31 7.20
N ILE A 72 -20.99 -70.67 7.62
CA ILE A 72 -20.94 -69.59 8.61
C ILE A 72 -20.39 -70.10 9.94
N MET A 73 -20.81 -71.29 10.37
CA MET A 73 -20.39 -71.88 11.64
C MET A 73 -18.90 -72.19 11.68
N ILE A 74 -18.32 -72.77 10.61
CA ILE A 74 -16.88 -73.08 10.54
C ILE A 74 -16.04 -71.82 10.24
N SER A 75 -16.61 -70.83 9.56
CA SER A 75 -15.89 -69.61 9.13
C SER A 75 -15.99 -68.44 10.11
N LYS A 76 -16.43 -68.65 11.36
CA LYS A 76 -16.58 -67.56 12.36
C LYS A 76 -15.31 -66.73 12.51
N LEU A 77 -14.14 -67.37 12.66
CA LEU A 77 -12.87 -66.68 12.80
C LEU A 77 -12.44 -65.98 11.49
N PRO A 78 -12.40 -66.66 10.33
CA PRO A 78 -12.14 -66.00 9.04
C PRO A 78 -13.04 -64.79 8.79
N LEU A 79 -14.36 -64.93 8.95
CA LEU A 79 -15.33 -63.87 8.73
C LEU A 79 -15.17 -62.72 9.74
N GLY A 80 -14.81 -63.04 10.99
CA GLY A 80 -14.48 -62.04 12.00
C GLY A 80 -13.21 -61.26 11.68
N LEU A 81 -12.20 -61.89 11.07
CA LEU A 81 -11.01 -61.19 10.59
C LEU A 81 -11.31 -60.34 9.37
N LEU A 82 -12.12 -60.84 8.42
CA LEU A 82 -12.56 -60.07 7.25
C LEU A 82 -13.33 -58.81 7.65
N SER A 83 -14.17 -58.92 8.69
CA SER A 83 -14.99 -57.80 9.15
C SER A 83 -14.16 -56.63 9.69
N LEU A 84 -12.91 -56.85 10.12
CA LEU A 84 -11.97 -55.80 10.54
C LEU A 84 -11.59 -54.82 9.41
N SER A 85 -11.81 -55.20 8.15
CA SER A 85 -11.65 -54.29 7.01
C SER A 85 -12.52 -53.04 7.16
N ILE A 86 -13.76 -53.20 7.64
CA ILE A 86 -14.71 -52.10 7.81
C ILE A 86 -14.21 -51.05 8.82
N PRO A 87 -13.89 -51.39 10.10
CA PRO A 87 -13.39 -50.41 11.06
C PRO A 87 -12.01 -49.85 10.66
N PHE A 88 -11.13 -50.64 10.02
CA PHE A 88 -9.83 -50.12 9.58
C PHE A 88 -9.98 -49.08 8.46
N VAL A 89 -10.79 -49.34 7.45
CA VAL A 89 -11.09 -48.37 6.39
C VAL A 89 -11.73 -47.11 6.98
N ALA A 90 -12.64 -47.25 7.96
CA ALA A 90 -13.26 -46.13 8.63
C ALA A 90 -12.24 -45.23 9.37
N ILE A 91 -11.27 -45.83 10.07
CA ILE A 91 -10.19 -45.10 10.76
C ILE A 91 -9.27 -44.39 9.75
N ILE A 92 -8.83 -45.06 8.69
CA ILE A 92 -7.97 -44.44 7.67
C ILE A 92 -8.69 -43.28 7.00
N THR A 93 -9.98 -43.43 6.71
CA THR A 93 -10.80 -42.38 6.10
C THR A 93 -10.94 -41.15 6.99
N SER A 94 -11.12 -41.32 8.31
CA SER A 94 -11.24 -40.20 9.25
C SER A 94 -9.90 -39.46 9.42
N LEU A 95 -8.78 -40.19 9.51
CA LEU A 95 -7.44 -39.62 9.54
C LEU A 95 -7.11 -38.85 8.26
N HIS A 96 -7.42 -39.43 7.10
CA HIS A 96 -7.22 -38.80 5.81
C HIS A 96 -8.01 -37.49 5.68
N ARG A 97 -9.29 -37.50 6.07
CA ARG A 97 -10.11 -36.28 6.13
C ARG A 97 -9.47 -35.20 7.01
N SER A 98 -8.96 -35.57 8.18
CA SER A 98 -8.28 -34.63 9.09
C SER A 98 -7.04 -34.00 8.45
N ILE A 99 -6.21 -34.79 7.77
CA ILE A 99 -5.00 -34.30 7.06
C ILE A 99 -5.37 -33.37 5.90
N GLN A 100 -6.40 -33.73 5.13
CA GLN A 100 -6.90 -32.88 4.05
C GLN A 100 -7.40 -31.54 4.59
N THR A 101 -8.21 -31.56 5.66
CA THR A 101 -8.70 -30.34 6.31
C THR A 101 -7.55 -29.49 6.85
N ALA A 102 -6.55 -30.08 7.51
CA ALA A 102 -5.40 -29.34 8.01
C ALA A 102 -4.60 -28.68 6.88
N THR A 103 -4.36 -29.42 5.78
CA THR A 103 -3.66 -28.91 4.59
C THR A 103 -4.46 -27.76 3.95
N GLN A 104 -5.77 -27.92 3.81
CA GLN A 104 -6.66 -26.91 3.27
C GLN A 104 -6.63 -25.65 4.13
N ILE A 105 -6.77 -25.75 5.45
CA ILE A 105 -6.68 -24.60 6.37
C ILE A 105 -5.34 -23.87 6.21
N SER A 106 -4.23 -24.60 6.16
CA SER A 106 -2.90 -24.00 5.98
C SER A 106 -2.78 -23.26 4.65
N SER A 107 -3.27 -23.85 3.56
CA SER A 107 -3.26 -23.21 2.24
C SER A 107 -4.14 -21.96 2.20
N THR A 108 -5.33 -22.02 2.82
CA THR A 108 -6.26 -20.88 2.92
C THR A 108 -5.65 -19.75 3.75
N ASN A 109 -5.01 -20.04 4.88
CA ASN A 109 -4.34 -19.03 5.69
C ASN A 109 -3.21 -18.35 4.92
N THR A 110 -2.44 -19.11 4.15
CA THR A 110 -1.38 -18.56 3.29
C THR A 110 -1.98 -17.65 2.21
N GLN A 111 -3.08 -18.05 1.58
CA GLN A 111 -3.78 -17.23 0.59
C GLN A 111 -4.33 -15.94 1.21
N ILE A 112 -4.90 -16.01 2.42
CA ILE A 112 -5.40 -14.84 3.15
C ILE A 112 -4.27 -13.83 3.38
N GLU A 113 -3.10 -14.27 3.83
CA GLU A 113 -1.94 -13.39 4.06
C GLU A 113 -1.44 -12.74 2.76
N LEU A 114 -1.39 -13.49 1.66
CA LEU A 114 -1.01 -12.94 0.34
C LEU A 114 -2.04 -11.92 -0.16
N ILE A 115 -3.34 -12.20 0.01
CA ILE A 115 -4.43 -11.29 -0.38
C ILE A 115 -4.37 -10.01 0.45
N LYS A 116 -4.16 -10.09 1.77
CA LYS A 116 -3.99 -8.91 2.64
C LYS A 116 -2.84 -8.02 2.15
N LYS A 117 -1.68 -8.64 1.86
CA LYS A 117 -0.51 -7.91 1.35
C LYS A 117 -0.78 -7.27 -0.02
N LYS A 118 -1.50 -7.97 -0.90
CA LYS A 118 -1.86 -7.42 -2.22
C LYS A 118 -2.82 -6.25 -2.08
N ASN A 119 -3.90 -6.41 -1.30
CA ASN A 119 -4.90 -5.37 -1.11
C ASN A 119 -4.30 -4.09 -0.53
N SER A 120 -3.37 -4.21 0.42
CA SER A 120 -2.73 -3.02 0.99
C SER A 120 -1.82 -2.31 -0.02
N LEU A 121 -1.07 -3.05 -0.84
CA LEU A 121 -0.30 -2.44 -1.94
C LEU A 121 -1.20 -1.77 -2.99
N ASP A 122 -2.30 -2.43 -3.38
CA ASP A 122 -3.28 -1.89 -4.32
C ASP A 122 -3.92 -0.60 -3.78
N GLU A 123 -4.20 -0.53 -2.48
CA GLU A 123 -4.65 0.70 -1.82
C GLU A 123 -3.60 1.81 -1.90
N LEU A 124 -2.34 1.52 -1.60
CA LEU A 124 -1.24 2.50 -1.66
C LEU A 124 -1.12 3.10 -3.07
N PHE A 125 -1.10 2.24 -4.10
CA PHE A 125 -1.03 2.70 -5.49
C PHE A 125 -2.26 3.48 -5.91
N SER A 126 -3.46 3.10 -5.44
CA SER A 126 -4.70 3.83 -5.71
C SER A 126 -4.66 5.25 -5.12
N ARG A 127 -4.15 5.39 -3.88
CA ARG A 127 -4.02 6.70 -3.22
C ARG A 127 -2.95 7.57 -3.86
N GLU A 128 -1.80 7.00 -4.20
CA GLU A 128 -0.74 7.70 -4.93
C GLU A 128 -1.27 8.20 -6.28
N LYS A 129 -1.96 7.35 -7.03
CA LYS A 129 -2.60 7.75 -8.29
C LYS A 129 -3.64 8.85 -8.10
N ASN A 130 -4.51 8.74 -7.10
CA ASN A 130 -5.48 9.78 -6.78
C ASN A 130 -4.79 11.12 -6.44
N PHE A 131 -3.67 11.08 -5.73
CA PHE A 131 -2.88 12.27 -5.44
C PHE A 131 -2.26 12.88 -6.71
N VAL A 132 -1.68 12.06 -7.59
CA VAL A 132 -1.17 12.49 -8.90
C VAL A 132 -2.27 13.17 -9.71
N ASP A 133 -3.47 12.58 -9.77
CA ASP A 133 -4.62 13.16 -10.48
C ASP A 133 -5.04 14.51 -9.87
N LYS A 134 -5.00 14.65 -8.54
CA LYS A 134 -5.23 15.92 -7.85
C LYS A 134 -4.16 16.95 -8.20
N CYS A 135 -2.87 16.56 -8.28
CA CYS A 135 -1.80 17.45 -8.73
C CYS A 135 -2.06 17.99 -10.15
N VAL A 136 -2.47 17.13 -11.07
CA VAL A 136 -2.83 17.55 -12.44
C VAL A 136 -4.02 18.52 -12.44
N TYR A 137 -5.00 18.32 -11.55
CA TYR A 137 -6.10 19.27 -11.39
C TYR A 137 -5.60 20.63 -10.85
N ILE A 138 -4.70 20.62 -9.86
CA ILE A 138 -4.07 21.83 -9.31
C ILE A 138 -3.35 22.59 -10.43
N GLU A 139 -2.58 21.91 -11.26
CA GLU A 139 -1.87 22.52 -12.40
C GLU A 139 -2.82 23.26 -13.34
N LYS A 140 -3.98 22.67 -13.64
CA LYS A 140 -5.00 23.30 -14.48
C LYS A 140 -5.63 24.54 -13.83
N GLN A 141 -5.85 24.50 -12.52
CA GLN A 141 -6.44 25.63 -11.77
C GLN A 141 -5.46 26.80 -11.63
N VAL A 142 -4.20 26.49 -11.36
CA VAL A 142 -3.14 27.50 -11.34
C VAL A 142 -2.95 28.05 -12.76
N GLY A 143 -2.83 27.20 -13.77
CA GLY A 143 -2.60 27.61 -15.14
C GLY A 143 -1.22 28.26 -15.34
N ASP A 144 -0.95 28.70 -16.56
CA ASP A 144 0.34 29.25 -16.92
C ASP A 144 0.54 30.68 -16.37
N ILE A 145 1.80 31.04 -16.15
CA ILE A 145 2.22 32.35 -15.64
C ILE A 145 2.93 33.11 -16.76
N ASP A 146 2.30 34.18 -17.25
CA ASP A 146 2.89 35.02 -18.28
C ASP A 146 3.78 36.10 -17.69
N ILE A 147 5.06 36.09 -18.06
CA ILE A 147 6.06 37.07 -17.62
C ILE A 147 6.31 38.04 -18.77
N LYS A 148 6.03 39.32 -18.52
CA LYS A 148 6.25 40.38 -19.51
C LYS A 148 7.69 40.90 -19.39
N LEU A 149 8.52 40.56 -20.36
CA LEU A 149 9.82 41.18 -20.58
C LEU A 149 9.66 42.25 -21.68
N LYS A 150 10.44 43.33 -21.61
CA LYS A 150 10.43 44.52 -22.49
C LYS A 150 9.61 44.39 -23.78
N ASP A 151 9.98 43.43 -24.65
CA ASP A 151 9.34 43.19 -25.95
C ASP A 151 8.91 41.72 -26.18
N THR A 152 8.96 40.86 -25.15
CA THR A 152 8.64 39.41 -25.25
C THR A 152 7.85 38.93 -24.04
N VAL A 153 6.76 38.20 -24.26
CA VAL A 153 6.04 37.49 -23.21
C VAL A 153 6.62 36.08 -23.11
N SER A 154 7.27 35.75 -22.00
CA SER A 154 7.68 34.38 -21.68
C SER A 154 6.63 33.73 -20.81
N THR A 155 5.98 32.67 -21.31
CA THR A 155 4.98 31.91 -20.57
C THR A 155 5.66 30.79 -19.78
N PHE A 156 5.60 30.86 -18.45
CA PHE A 156 6.02 29.79 -17.57
C PHE A 156 4.89 28.79 -17.38
N LYS A 157 5.13 27.55 -17.84
CA LYS A 157 4.19 26.46 -17.68
C LYS A 157 4.29 25.88 -16.26
N PHE A 158 3.26 26.13 -15.45
CA PHE A 158 3.19 25.56 -14.12
C PHE A 158 2.93 24.06 -14.20
N SER A 159 3.84 23.25 -13.65
CA SER A 159 3.69 21.80 -13.54
C SER A 159 4.43 21.27 -12.32
N ILE A 160 3.85 20.28 -11.65
CA ILE A 160 4.48 19.55 -10.55
C ILE A 160 5.30 18.43 -11.21
N SER A 161 6.62 18.60 -11.28
CA SER A 161 7.48 17.70 -12.07
C SER A 161 7.55 16.28 -11.52
N ALA A 162 7.37 16.10 -10.20
CA ALA A 162 7.46 14.80 -9.55
C ALA A 162 6.36 14.59 -8.50
N PRO A 163 5.09 14.38 -8.91
CA PRO A 163 3.98 14.24 -7.97
C PRO A 163 4.09 13.00 -7.07
N HIS A 164 4.68 11.91 -7.56
CA HIS A 164 4.96 10.68 -6.78
C HIS A 164 5.96 10.93 -5.64
N VAL A 165 7.05 11.66 -5.92
CA VAL A 165 8.03 12.04 -4.89
C VAL A 165 7.38 12.96 -3.85
N LEU A 166 6.55 13.91 -4.32
CA LEU A 166 5.83 14.81 -3.43
C LEU A 166 4.86 14.04 -2.51
N PHE A 167 4.17 13.02 -3.02
CA PHE A 167 3.31 12.14 -2.23
C PHE A 167 4.08 11.50 -1.07
N HIS A 168 5.23 10.89 -1.35
CA HIS A 168 6.07 10.26 -0.34
C HIS A 168 6.74 11.25 0.63
N LYS A 169 6.92 12.52 0.22
CA LYS A 169 7.34 13.59 1.13
C LYS A 169 6.22 14.00 2.09
N ILE A 170 4.97 14.01 1.63
CA ILE A 170 3.80 14.43 2.42
C ILE A 170 3.27 13.32 3.33
N TYR A 171 3.35 12.06 2.91
CA TYR A 171 2.77 10.93 3.63
C TYR A 171 3.85 9.90 4.03
N ASN A 172 3.91 9.60 5.33
CA ASN A 172 4.59 8.42 5.81
C ASN A 172 3.69 7.20 5.64
N THR A 173 4.23 6.16 5.02
CA THR A 173 3.56 4.87 4.84
C THR A 173 4.21 3.88 5.80
N THR A 174 3.46 3.42 6.81
CA THR A 174 3.95 2.42 7.76
C THR A 174 3.11 1.15 7.64
N PRO A 175 3.74 -0.01 7.40
CA PRO A 175 3.03 -1.27 7.43
C PRO A 175 2.65 -1.61 8.88
N ASN A 176 1.37 -1.86 9.13
CA ASN A 176 0.83 -2.26 10.42
C ASN A 176 -0.05 -3.49 10.25
N ASN A 177 0.44 -4.67 10.66
CA ASN A 177 -0.33 -5.92 10.69
C ASN A 177 -1.13 -6.23 9.40
N GLY A 178 -0.53 -5.93 8.23
CA GLY A 178 -1.13 -6.16 6.91
C GLY A 178 -1.88 -4.97 6.31
N ASP A 179 -2.11 -3.92 7.10
CA ASP A 179 -2.69 -2.65 6.67
C ASP A 179 -1.60 -1.56 6.53
N ILE A 180 -1.82 -0.56 5.68
CA ILE A 180 -0.88 0.57 5.53
C ILE A 180 -1.49 1.78 6.21
N ARG A 181 -0.84 2.26 7.28
CA ARG A 181 -1.22 3.53 7.90
C ARG A 181 -0.56 4.67 7.15
N TYR A 182 -1.34 5.74 6.98
CA TYR A 182 -0.92 6.95 6.30
C TYR A 182 -0.99 8.12 7.25
N GLU A 183 0.17 8.66 7.59
CA GLU A 183 0.27 9.81 8.47
C GLU A 183 0.93 10.96 7.72
N LEU A 184 0.39 12.16 7.96
CA LEU A 184 0.99 13.38 7.44
C LEU A 184 2.36 13.55 8.07
N THR A 185 3.38 13.70 7.22
CA THR A 185 4.72 14.03 7.68
C THR A 185 4.76 15.46 8.22
N GLY A 186 5.83 15.77 8.94
CA GLY A 186 6.17 17.14 9.28
C GLY A 186 6.49 18.04 8.07
N PHE A 187 6.49 17.54 6.83
CA PHE A 187 6.82 18.33 5.64
C PHE A 187 5.87 19.52 5.45
N VAL A 188 4.56 19.27 5.52
CA VAL A 188 3.56 20.32 5.30
C VAL A 188 3.64 21.35 6.43
N ASN A 189 3.66 20.90 7.68
CA ASN A 189 3.71 21.76 8.87
C ASN A 189 5.06 22.45 9.09
N GLY A 190 6.17 21.83 8.71
CA GLY A 190 7.52 22.28 9.03
C GLY A 190 8.27 22.95 7.89
N SER A 191 7.86 22.75 6.63
CA SER A 191 8.54 23.35 5.48
C SER A 191 7.60 24.26 4.69
N PHE A 192 6.50 23.71 4.18
CA PHE A 192 5.57 24.49 3.36
C PHE A 192 4.90 25.61 4.18
N LEU A 193 4.38 25.27 5.37
CA LEU A 193 3.66 26.23 6.20
C LEU A 193 4.55 27.32 6.80
N VAL A 194 5.83 27.06 7.01
CA VAL A 194 6.79 28.08 7.47
C VAL A 194 6.95 29.17 6.41
N GLU A 195 7.16 28.79 5.16
CA GLU A 195 7.30 29.75 4.06
C GLU A 195 5.95 30.44 3.75
N PHE A 196 4.83 29.71 3.83
CA PHE A 196 3.49 30.28 3.73
C PHE A 196 3.23 31.37 4.79
N SER A 197 3.52 31.07 6.06
CA SER A 197 3.37 32.03 7.16
C SER A 197 4.34 33.21 7.04
N THR A 198 5.53 32.99 6.48
CA THR A 198 6.50 34.07 6.22
C THR A 198 5.90 35.11 5.26
N ILE A 199 5.17 34.69 4.23
CA ILE A 199 4.50 35.61 3.29
C ILE A 199 3.39 36.40 3.99
N GLU A 200 2.47 35.71 4.68
CA GLU A 200 1.37 36.36 5.41
C GLU A 200 1.88 37.38 6.43
N GLU A 201 2.90 37.01 7.21
CA GLU A 201 3.44 37.85 8.28
C GLU A 201 4.16 39.09 7.73
N ASN A 202 4.95 38.94 6.66
CA ASN A 202 5.63 40.09 6.06
C ASN A 202 4.64 41.09 5.44
N LEU A 203 3.54 40.61 4.84
CA LEU A 203 2.46 41.47 4.36
C LEU A 203 1.73 42.15 5.52
N ARG A 204 1.41 41.43 6.60
CA ARG A 204 0.79 41.98 7.82
C ARG A 204 1.62 43.12 8.39
N LEU A 205 2.90 42.87 8.62
CA LEU A 205 3.82 43.87 9.19
C LEU A 205 3.97 45.10 8.29
N HIS A 206 3.95 44.92 6.96
CA HIS A 206 3.97 46.05 6.02
C HIS A 206 2.71 46.91 6.11
N TYR A 207 1.53 46.28 6.22
CA TYR A 207 0.27 46.99 6.48
C TYR A 207 0.30 47.78 7.79
N GLU A 208 0.85 47.20 8.86
CA GLU A 208 0.93 47.88 10.17
C GLU A 208 1.84 49.11 10.13
N CYS A 209 2.94 49.08 9.37
CA CYS A 209 3.81 50.23 9.18
C CYS A 209 3.08 51.37 8.45
N ILE A 210 2.35 51.04 7.38
CA ILE A 210 1.55 52.01 6.62
C ILE A 210 0.45 52.62 7.51
N GLU A 211 -0.27 51.81 8.29
CA GLU A 211 -1.36 52.28 9.16
C GLU A 211 -0.84 53.19 10.28
N LYS A 212 0.35 52.91 10.82
CA LYS A 212 0.99 53.74 11.86
C LYS A 212 1.57 55.06 11.34
N LYS A 213 1.53 55.31 10.01
CA LYS A 213 2.26 56.40 9.33
C LYS A 213 3.75 56.42 9.67
N ASP A 214 4.29 55.27 10.06
CA ASP A 214 5.72 55.13 10.31
C ASP A 214 6.35 55.00 8.93
N GLY A 215 7.11 56.03 8.53
CA GLY A 215 7.76 56.04 7.22
C GLY A 215 8.74 54.88 7.17
N MET A 216 8.50 53.90 6.31
CA MET A 216 9.44 52.81 6.09
C MET A 216 10.56 53.28 5.16
N GLY A 217 11.82 53.00 5.52
CA GLY A 217 12.94 53.27 4.62
C GLY A 217 12.83 52.41 3.36
N ILE A 218 13.28 52.93 2.22
CA ILE A 218 13.27 52.20 0.92
C ILE A 218 13.91 50.81 1.07
N ASP A 219 14.97 50.68 1.86
CA ASP A 219 15.67 49.40 2.07
C ASP A 219 14.86 48.40 2.89
N ASP A 220 14.05 48.87 3.83
CA ASP A 220 13.17 48.01 4.62
C ASP A 220 12.03 47.45 3.75
N GLU A 221 11.47 48.29 2.86
CA GLU A 221 10.44 47.87 1.90
C GLU A 221 10.99 46.85 0.90
N LEU A 222 12.18 47.11 0.35
CA LEU A 222 12.85 46.19 -0.57
C LEU A 222 13.25 44.88 0.13
N SER A 223 13.66 44.94 1.40
CA SER A 223 13.95 43.75 2.21
C SER A 223 12.70 42.88 2.36
N ARG A 224 11.55 43.47 2.70
CA ARG A 224 10.28 42.73 2.83
C ARG A 224 9.85 42.12 1.51
N LEU A 225 9.94 42.89 0.43
CA LEU A 225 9.66 42.42 -0.92
C LEU A 225 10.52 41.19 -1.26
N PHE A 226 11.83 41.27 -0.99
CA PHE A 226 12.76 40.17 -1.21
C PHE A 226 12.38 38.93 -0.39
N VAL A 227 12.04 39.07 0.89
CA VAL A 227 11.62 37.95 1.73
C VAL A 227 10.36 37.27 1.19
N ILE A 228 9.35 38.06 0.77
CA ILE A 228 8.11 37.53 0.19
C ILE A 228 8.39 36.75 -1.10
N VAL A 229 9.16 37.33 -2.03
CA VAL A 229 9.50 36.69 -3.31
C VAL A 229 10.32 35.43 -3.09
N LYS A 230 11.29 35.46 -2.18
CA LYS A 230 12.10 34.29 -1.82
C LYS A 230 11.25 33.16 -1.23
N ALA A 231 10.33 33.46 -0.33
CA ALA A 231 9.42 32.48 0.26
C ALA A 231 8.52 31.85 -0.81
N LEU A 232 7.99 32.66 -1.74
CA LEU A 232 7.24 32.15 -2.90
C LEU A 232 8.07 31.17 -3.72
N CYS A 233 9.28 31.54 -4.14
CA CYS A 233 10.15 30.63 -4.90
C CYS A 233 10.45 29.34 -4.15
N ARG A 234 10.76 29.42 -2.85
CA ARG A 234 11.01 28.24 -2.02
C ARG A 234 9.81 27.29 -1.94
N THR A 235 8.60 27.82 -1.86
CA THR A 235 7.40 26.96 -1.84
C THR A 235 7.20 26.23 -3.16
N LEU A 236 7.51 26.87 -4.30
CA LEU A 236 7.49 26.21 -5.61
C LEU A 236 8.55 25.09 -5.68
N ASP A 237 9.76 25.35 -5.19
CA ASP A 237 10.83 24.34 -5.14
C ASP A 237 10.45 23.15 -4.25
N LEU A 238 9.85 23.40 -3.08
CA LEU A 238 9.37 22.36 -2.16
C LEU A 238 8.32 21.47 -2.84
N LEU A 239 7.44 22.05 -3.64
CA LEU A 239 6.43 21.35 -4.42
C LEU A 239 6.99 20.71 -5.69
N SER A 240 8.31 20.77 -5.92
CA SER A 240 8.97 20.22 -7.11
C SER A 240 8.40 20.80 -8.41
N VAL A 241 8.00 22.06 -8.37
CA VAL A 241 7.65 22.87 -9.56
C VAL A 241 8.96 23.30 -10.20
N PRO A 242 9.12 23.22 -11.53
CA PRO A 242 10.38 23.58 -12.18
C PRO A 242 10.69 25.04 -11.87
N THR A 243 11.97 25.34 -11.61
CA THR A 243 12.42 26.71 -11.35
C THR A 243 12.04 27.58 -12.54
N CYS A 244 11.27 28.64 -12.27
CA CYS A 244 10.90 29.61 -13.27
C CYS A 244 12.20 30.24 -13.83
N GLN A 245 12.47 30.09 -15.13
CA GLN A 245 13.62 30.69 -15.80
C GLN A 245 13.39 32.19 -15.99
N VAL A 246 13.17 32.91 -14.89
CA VAL A 246 12.96 34.36 -14.92
C VAL A 246 14.33 35.04 -14.85
N PRO A 247 14.60 36.06 -15.67
CA PRO A 247 15.76 36.91 -15.43
C PRO A 247 15.64 37.54 -14.05
N TYR A 248 16.72 37.44 -13.28
CA TYR A 248 16.82 38.13 -12.01
C TYR A 248 17.07 39.62 -12.24
N PHE A 249 16.23 40.46 -11.64
CA PHE A 249 16.37 41.90 -11.65
C PHE A 249 17.13 42.35 -10.41
N TYR A 250 18.10 43.22 -10.63
CA TYR A 250 18.87 43.83 -9.55
C TYR A 250 18.25 45.17 -9.21
N ILE A 251 17.82 45.34 -7.96
CA ILE A 251 17.30 46.62 -7.44
C ILE A 251 18.31 47.19 -6.47
N LYS A 252 18.77 48.40 -6.76
CA LYS A 252 19.69 49.17 -5.92
C LYS A 252 18.90 49.91 -4.85
N GLY A 253 19.09 49.54 -3.60
CA GLY A 253 18.61 50.29 -2.44
C GLY A 253 19.60 51.40 -2.05
N LYS A 254 19.35 52.03 -0.90
CA LYS A 254 20.19 53.08 -0.32
C LYS A 254 21.47 52.51 0.28
N ASP A 255 21.34 51.48 1.09
CA ASP A 255 22.42 50.80 1.82
C ASP A 255 22.60 49.34 1.33
N ASN A 256 21.52 48.68 0.90
CA ASN A 256 21.53 47.28 0.46
C ASN A 256 21.08 47.12 -0.99
N ASN A 257 21.52 46.03 -1.63
CA ASN A 257 21.09 45.67 -2.98
C ASN A 257 20.34 44.34 -2.97
N PHE A 258 19.28 44.26 -3.77
CA PHE A 258 18.38 43.10 -3.78
C PHE A 258 18.27 42.52 -5.17
N GLN A 259 18.20 41.19 -5.24
CA GLN A 259 17.99 40.46 -6.48
C GLN A 259 16.63 39.76 -6.42
N ILE A 260 15.70 40.14 -7.30
CA ILE A 260 14.33 39.60 -7.32
C ILE A 260 13.96 39.09 -8.72
N CYS A 261 13.09 38.09 -8.77
CA CYS A 261 12.64 37.46 -10.03
C CYS A 261 11.26 37.98 -10.50
N ILE A 262 10.92 39.22 -10.15
CA ILE A 262 9.69 39.89 -10.57
C ILE A 262 10.03 41.28 -11.11
N SER A 263 9.38 41.68 -12.18
CA SER A 263 9.67 42.90 -12.92
C SER A 263 8.87 44.10 -12.44
N THR A 264 7.63 43.87 -11.97
CA THR A 264 6.71 44.89 -11.45
C THR A 264 5.87 44.37 -10.27
N GLU A 265 5.22 45.27 -9.55
CA GLU A 265 4.31 44.90 -8.46
C GLU A 265 3.04 44.17 -8.98
N GLU A 266 2.56 44.53 -10.17
CA GLU A 266 1.44 43.85 -10.81
C GLU A 266 1.75 42.37 -11.08
N GLU A 267 3.00 42.06 -11.43
CA GLU A 267 3.48 40.69 -11.57
C GLU A 267 3.47 39.96 -10.22
N LEU A 268 3.94 40.60 -9.13
CA LEU A 268 3.85 40.03 -7.78
C LEU A 268 2.41 39.71 -7.37
N LYS A 269 1.46 40.63 -7.62
CA LYS A 269 0.04 40.41 -7.35
C LYS A 269 -0.50 39.23 -8.16
N MET A 270 -0.09 39.09 -9.42
CA MET A 270 -0.46 37.94 -10.24
C MET A 270 0.10 36.63 -9.65
N TRP A 271 1.39 36.58 -9.31
CA TRP A 271 2.03 35.41 -8.71
C TRP A 271 1.35 35.02 -7.39
N LEU A 272 1.03 35.99 -6.53
CA LEU A 272 0.34 35.73 -5.27
C LEU A 272 -1.08 35.20 -5.48
N ARG A 273 -1.83 35.67 -6.49
CA ARG A 273 -3.15 35.09 -6.82
C ARG A 273 -3.05 33.63 -7.21
N LYS A 274 -2.06 33.28 -8.05
CA LYS A 274 -1.78 31.91 -8.45
C LYS A 274 -1.35 31.06 -7.26
N TYR A 275 -0.51 31.61 -6.37
CA TYR A 275 -0.06 30.96 -5.15
C TYR A 275 -1.19 30.71 -4.14
N ILE A 276 -2.17 31.62 -4.02
CA ILE A 276 -3.37 31.41 -3.19
C ILE A 276 -4.15 30.20 -3.70
N ILE A 277 -4.41 30.11 -5.01
CA ILE A 277 -5.13 28.98 -5.63
C ILE A 277 -4.36 27.67 -5.40
N LEU A 278 -3.04 27.69 -5.60
CA LEU A 278 -2.16 26.55 -5.35
C LEU A 278 -2.26 26.08 -3.89
N SER A 279 -2.14 27.00 -2.94
CA SER A 279 -2.15 26.70 -1.51
C SER A 279 -3.51 26.16 -1.05
N GLU A 280 -4.61 26.78 -1.45
CA GLU A 280 -5.97 26.30 -1.13
C GLU A 280 -6.22 24.90 -1.71
N SER A 281 -5.80 24.68 -2.96
CA SER A 281 -5.99 23.38 -3.61
C SER A 281 -5.10 22.30 -3.01
N LEU A 282 -3.87 22.63 -2.61
CA LEU A 282 -2.98 21.72 -1.89
C LEU A 282 -3.54 21.38 -0.50
N PHE A 283 -4.00 22.36 0.26
CA PHE A 283 -4.63 22.12 1.55
C PHE A 283 -5.89 21.25 1.42
N SER A 284 -6.68 21.44 0.37
CA SER A 284 -7.81 20.55 0.05
C SER A 284 -7.34 19.13 -0.28
N ALA A 285 -6.30 18.99 -1.12
CA ALA A 285 -5.76 17.68 -1.50
C ALA A 285 -5.25 16.87 -0.30
N VAL A 286 -4.74 17.58 0.72
CA VAL A 286 -4.11 17.02 1.93
C VAL A 286 -5.06 17.02 3.16
N ASN A 287 -6.33 17.42 3.00
CA ASN A 287 -7.33 17.51 4.09
C ASN A 287 -6.98 18.50 5.22
N LEU A 288 -6.35 19.61 4.87
CA LEU A 288 -6.04 20.74 5.77
C LEU A 288 -6.88 22.00 5.46
N SER A 289 -7.92 21.87 4.63
CA SER A 289 -8.81 22.98 4.25
C SER A 289 -9.38 23.69 5.47
N GLY A 290 -9.31 25.03 5.48
CA GLY A 290 -9.90 25.88 6.52
C GLY A 290 -9.07 26.04 7.79
N LYS A 291 -7.89 25.41 7.90
CA LYS A 291 -6.99 25.59 9.06
C LYS A 291 -6.13 26.85 8.99
N TYR A 292 -5.94 27.43 7.81
CA TYR A 292 -5.02 28.54 7.57
C TYR A 292 -5.74 29.72 6.92
N SER A 293 -5.43 30.93 7.38
CA SER A 293 -5.96 32.17 6.85
C SER A 293 -5.03 32.72 5.77
N LEU A 294 -5.60 33.13 4.63
CA LEU A 294 -4.91 33.81 3.52
C LEU A 294 -5.25 35.31 3.50
N PHE A 295 -5.55 35.89 4.68
CA PHE A 295 -6.18 37.20 4.77
C PHE A 295 -5.31 38.30 4.16
N ASN A 296 -4.01 38.36 4.51
CA ASN A 296 -3.16 39.45 4.03
C ASN A 296 -2.80 39.28 2.56
N MET A 297 -2.57 38.04 2.10
CA MET A 297 -2.37 37.77 0.67
C MET A 297 -3.60 38.13 -0.16
N LYS A 298 -4.81 37.79 0.30
CA LYS A 298 -6.07 38.20 -0.37
C LYS A 298 -6.22 39.71 -0.34
N LYS A 299 -6.08 40.36 0.82
CA LYS A 299 -6.13 41.83 0.95
C LYS A 299 -5.20 42.52 -0.05
N TYR A 300 -3.96 42.06 -0.14
CA TYR A 300 -2.95 42.60 -1.04
C TYR A 300 -3.29 42.44 -2.52
N THR A 301 -3.72 41.24 -2.91
CA THR A 301 -4.01 40.94 -4.31
C THR A 301 -5.27 41.62 -4.84
N PHE A 302 -6.21 42.03 -3.97
CA PHE A 302 -7.42 42.78 -4.35
C PHE A 302 -7.25 44.31 -4.28
N GLN A 303 -6.19 44.81 -3.64
CA GLN A 303 -5.96 46.25 -3.54
C GLN A 303 -5.51 46.85 -4.88
N GLY A 304 -6.13 47.97 -5.26
CA GLY A 304 -5.82 48.71 -6.50
C GLY A 304 -4.59 49.61 -6.40
N PHE A 305 -4.14 49.97 -5.20
CA PHE A 305 -2.95 50.80 -5.00
C PHE A 305 -1.68 49.96 -4.88
N LYS A 306 -0.53 50.58 -5.16
CA LYS A 306 0.80 49.98 -5.03
C LYS A 306 1.23 50.03 -3.57
N LEU A 307 1.62 48.89 -3.03
CA LEU A 307 2.05 48.74 -1.63
C LEU A 307 3.57 48.90 -1.48
N PHE A 308 4.31 48.57 -2.54
CA PHE A 308 5.77 48.69 -2.61
C PHE A 308 6.14 49.84 -3.54
N PRO A 309 7.41 50.33 -3.49
CA PRO A 309 7.90 51.29 -4.47
C PRO A 309 7.63 50.79 -5.87
N SER A 310 7.28 51.70 -6.80
CA SER A 310 7.17 51.29 -8.19
C SER A 310 8.55 50.89 -8.68
N PHE A 311 8.73 49.62 -9.02
CA PHE A 311 9.92 49.13 -9.69
C PHE A 311 9.56 48.62 -11.09
N SER A 312 10.48 48.81 -12.02
CA SER A 312 10.40 48.31 -13.38
C SER A 312 11.78 47.84 -13.82
N GLN A 313 11.90 46.55 -14.11
CA GLN A 313 13.08 45.94 -14.73
C GLN A 313 14.41 46.26 -14.01
N GLY A 314 14.39 46.27 -12.68
CA GLY A 314 15.57 46.54 -11.84
C GLY A 314 15.75 47.99 -11.41
N ASN A 315 14.92 48.92 -11.89
CA ASN A 315 14.98 50.32 -11.48
C ASN A 315 13.76 50.72 -10.66
N ILE A 316 13.97 51.48 -9.59
CA ILE A 316 12.88 52.15 -8.87
C ILE A 316 12.43 53.33 -9.73
N THR A 317 11.18 53.32 -10.17
CA THR A 317 10.59 54.32 -11.06
C THR A 317 9.83 55.40 -10.31
N ASN A 318 9.33 55.12 -9.10
CA ASN A 318 8.78 56.13 -8.22
C ASN A 318 8.83 55.71 -6.74
N ASN A 319 9.20 56.66 -5.87
CA ASN A 319 9.18 56.50 -4.41
C ASN A 319 7.81 56.93 -3.86
N TYR A 320 6.72 56.33 -4.37
CA TYR A 320 5.30 56.74 -4.25
C TYR A 320 4.81 57.71 -5.33
#